data_AF-A0A1X7TKF7-F1
#
_entry.id   AF-A0A1X7TKF7-F1
#
_cell.length_a   1.000
_cell.length_b   1.000
_cell.length_c   1.000
_cell.angle_alpha   90.00
_cell.angle_beta   90.00
_cell.angle_gamma   90.00
#
_symmetry.space_group_name_H-M   'P 1'
#
loop_
_entity.id
_entity.type
_entity.pdbx_description
1 polymer ?
#
loop_
_entity_poly.entity_id
_entity_poly.type
_entity_poly.pdbx_seq_one_letter_code
_entity_poly.pdbx_strand_id
1 'polypeptide(L)'
;MNDSIKVGDFGLVKQNAATKHSAPQTDVQGSHTSEIGTLFYVSPEQEAGHQYNERADVYSLGIILFELYFPFSTRMERVKVLEDIKSNRRLPKEFKENLHNEAKLVELMLKPISDRPSSSEIKEIDAFKQMKDQAELNRDSMLLKF
;
A
#
# COMPACT_ATOMS: atom_id res chain seq x y z
N MET A 1 -23.46 13.53 -5.98
CA MET A 1 -22.35 13.74 -5.02
C MET A 1 -21.07 13.41 -5.76
N ASN A 2 -20.02 14.22 -5.66
CA ASN A 2 -18.77 13.98 -6.39
C ASN A 2 -17.92 12.96 -5.63
N ASP A 3 -17.75 11.76 -6.18
CA ASP A 3 -16.84 10.68 -5.70
C ASP A 3 -15.35 11.08 -5.86
N SER A 4 -14.95 12.19 -5.26
CA SER A 4 -13.56 12.65 -5.25
C SER A 4 -12.87 12.20 -3.96
N ILE A 5 -11.89 11.32 -4.10
CA ILE A 5 -10.99 10.93 -3.02
C ILE A 5 -10.02 12.10 -2.77
N LYS A 6 -9.83 12.46 -1.49
CA LYS A 6 -8.86 13.46 -1.06
C LYS A 6 -7.86 12.81 -0.13
N VAL A 7 -6.58 13.03 -0.40
CA VAL A 7 -5.50 12.65 0.52
C VAL A 7 -5.31 13.79 1.52
N GLY A 8 -5.19 13.44 2.80
CA GLY A 8 -4.88 14.35 3.90
C GLY A 8 -3.84 13.73 4.83
N ASP A 9 -3.43 14.47 5.85
CA ASP A 9 -2.38 14.08 6.81
C ASP A 9 -0.97 13.97 6.20
N PHE A 10 -0.37 15.14 5.95
CA PHE A 10 1.01 15.28 5.48
C PHE A 10 2.03 15.33 6.65
N GLY A 11 1.67 14.89 7.86
CA GLY A 11 2.45 15.08 9.08
C GLY A 11 3.89 14.52 9.07
N LEU A 12 4.26 13.76 8.03
CA LEU A 12 5.58 13.15 7.84
C LEU A 12 6.30 13.60 6.55
N VAL A 13 5.78 14.59 5.83
CA VAL A 13 6.39 15.06 4.58
C VAL A 13 7.77 15.64 4.85
N LYS A 14 8.82 14.94 4.40
CA LYS A 14 10.18 15.47 4.34
C LYS A 14 10.41 16.02 2.94
N GLN A 15 10.51 17.34 2.83
CA GLN A 15 11.06 17.99 1.64
C GLN A 15 12.50 17.46 1.44
N ASN A 16 12.97 17.28 0.20
CA ASN A 16 14.32 16.79 -0.16
C ASN A 16 15.46 17.73 0.30
N ALA A 17 15.49 18.13 1.57
CA ALA A 17 16.61 18.76 2.23
C ALA A 17 17.47 17.63 2.79
N ALA A 18 18.73 17.59 2.36
CA ALA A 18 19.79 16.68 2.82
C ALA A 18 20.05 16.81 4.33
N THR A 19 19.09 16.36 5.14
CA THR A 19 19.14 16.38 6.58
C THR A 19 19.06 14.94 7.06
N LYS A 20 20.23 14.46 7.49
CA LYS A 20 20.34 13.31 8.38
C LYS A 20 19.33 13.54 9.51
N HIS A 21 18.44 12.58 9.75
CA HIS A 21 18.15 11.99 11.06
C HIS A 21 16.77 11.32 11.11
N SER A 22 16.86 10.09 11.61
CA SER A 22 15.97 9.33 12.47
C SER A 22 14.52 9.12 12.03
N ALA A 23 14.20 7.83 11.92
CA ALA A 23 12.86 7.29 12.10
C ALA A 23 12.22 7.87 13.39
N PRO A 24 10.87 7.89 13.49
CA PRO A 24 10.22 8.26 14.74
C PRO A 24 10.74 7.35 15.85
N GLN A 25 11.36 7.93 16.88
CA GLN A 25 11.56 7.22 18.14
C GLN A 25 10.19 7.03 18.76
N THR A 26 9.68 5.80 18.72
CA THR A 26 8.49 5.43 19.48
C THR A 26 8.95 5.06 20.88
N ASP A 27 8.74 5.98 21.82
CA ASP A 27 8.82 5.67 23.25
C ASP A 27 7.78 4.57 23.56
N VAL A 28 8.29 3.40 23.93
CA VAL A 28 7.53 2.18 24.15
C VAL A 28 6.78 2.28 25.48
N GLN A 29 5.66 3.01 25.52
CA GLN A 29 4.75 2.94 26.67
C GLN A 29 3.34 3.50 26.38
N GLY A 30 2.55 2.76 25.61
CA GLY A 30 1.11 3.02 25.54
C GLY A 30 0.37 2.23 24.45
N SER A 31 -0.43 1.23 24.85
CA SER A 31 -1.41 0.56 23.98
C SER A 31 -0.87 0.02 22.63
N HIS A 32 -0.01 -1.01 22.74
CA HIS A 32 0.76 -1.64 21.66
C HIS A 32 0.04 -1.94 20.33
N THR A 33 -1.28 -2.12 20.27
CA THR A 33 -1.93 -2.61 19.03
C THR A 33 -2.27 -1.53 17.99
N SER A 34 -2.34 -0.26 18.39
CA SER A 34 -2.70 0.83 17.47
C SER A 34 -1.49 1.34 16.70
N GLU A 35 -0.34 1.47 17.37
CA GLU A 35 0.92 1.89 16.77
C GLU A 35 1.49 0.81 15.83
N ILE A 36 1.41 -0.47 16.23
CA ILE A 36 1.79 -1.60 15.36
C ILE A 36 0.97 -1.59 14.06
N GLY A 37 -0.30 -1.17 14.12
CA GLY A 37 -1.17 -1.10 12.94
C GLY A 37 -0.66 -0.15 11.87
N THR A 38 -0.11 1.01 12.27
CA THR A 38 0.42 2.02 11.35
C THR A 38 1.81 1.63 10.81
N LEU A 39 2.60 0.87 11.57
CA LEU A 39 3.94 0.46 11.15
C LEU A 39 3.91 -0.45 9.90
N PHE A 40 2.82 -1.16 9.63
CA PHE A 40 2.73 -2.01 8.42
C PHE A 40 2.81 -1.22 7.11
N TYR A 41 2.44 0.07 7.11
CA TYR A 41 2.50 0.91 5.91
C TYR A 41 3.88 1.55 5.72
N VAL A 42 4.72 1.59 6.76
CA VAL A 42 6.06 2.18 6.67
C VAL A 42 6.94 1.29 5.80
N SER A 43 7.60 1.88 4.80
CA SER A 43 8.44 1.12 3.89
C SER A 43 9.71 0.59 4.58
N PRO A 44 10.29 -0.54 4.12
CA PRO A 44 11.46 -1.13 4.76
C PRO A 44 12.65 -0.17 4.85
N GLU A 45 12.83 0.68 3.83
CA GLU A 45 13.88 1.70 3.83
C GLU A 45 13.62 2.87 4.80
N GLN A 46 12.35 3.23 5.05
CA GLN A 46 11.99 4.21 6.07
C GLN A 46 12.26 3.67 7.48
N GLU A 47 11.91 2.41 7.73
CA GLU A 47 12.18 1.76 9.03
C GLU A 47 13.67 1.62 9.32
N ALA A 48 14.46 1.29 8.29
CA ALA A 48 15.91 1.23 8.40
C ALA A 48 16.58 2.61 8.56
N GLY A 49 15.82 3.71 8.45
CA GLY A 49 16.36 5.08 8.47
C GLY A 49 17.23 5.41 7.26
N HIS A 50 17.09 4.68 6.17
CA HIS A 50 17.80 4.94 4.93
C HIS A 50 17.19 6.15 4.19
N GLN A 51 17.92 6.69 3.22
CA GLN A 51 17.34 7.67 2.30
C GLN A 51 16.24 7.00 1.47
N TYR A 52 15.12 7.70 1.35
CA TYR A 52 13.96 7.27 0.59
C TYR A 52 13.44 8.44 -0.25
N ASN A 53 12.61 8.13 -1.24
CA ASN A 53 11.96 9.08 -2.13
C ASN A 53 10.45 8.80 -2.20
N GLU A 54 9.77 9.35 -3.21
CA GLU A 54 8.33 9.18 -3.43
C GLU A 54 7.89 7.71 -3.59
N ARG A 55 8.82 6.80 -3.87
CA ARG A 55 8.52 5.36 -3.94
C ARG A 55 8.22 4.77 -2.57
N ALA A 56 8.61 5.40 -1.47
CA ALA A 56 8.17 4.98 -0.14
C ALA A 56 6.63 5.02 -0.03
N ASP A 57 6.00 6.07 -0.58
CA ASP A 57 4.53 6.18 -0.60
C ASP A 57 3.87 5.11 -1.49
N VAL A 58 4.58 4.66 -2.54
CA VAL A 58 4.12 3.54 -3.37
C VAL A 58 4.08 2.23 -2.58
N TYR A 59 5.01 2.00 -1.65
CA TYR A 59 4.95 0.83 -0.77
C TYR A 59 3.70 0.88 0.12
N SER A 60 3.49 2.01 0.78
CA SER A 60 2.32 2.25 1.64
C SER A 60 1.02 1.99 0.86
N LEU A 61 0.94 2.51 -0.37
CA LEU A 61 -0.20 2.30 -1.25
C LEU A 61 -0.38 0.82 -1.65
N GLY A 62 0.71 0.05 -1.78
CA GLY A 62 0.64 -1.38 -2.06
C GLY A 62 -0.01 -2.17 -0.92
N ILE A 63 0.33 -1.83 0.33
CA ILE A 63 -0.30 -2.41 1.52
C ILE A 63 -1.78 -2.01 1.60
N ILE A 64 -2.09 -0.73 1.39
CA ILE A 64 -3.48 -0.23 1.38
C ILE A 64 -4.30 -0.94 0.30
N LEU A 65 -3.77 -1.05 -0.92
CA LEU A 65 -4.44 -1.72 -2.04
C LEU A 65 -4.74 -3.19 -1.71
N PHE A 66 -3.78 -3.91 -1.10
CA PHE A 66 -4.02 -5.27 -0.65
C PHE A 66 -5.19 -5.35 0.35
N GLU A 67 -5.20 -4.50 1.36
CA GLU A 67 -6.24 -4.51 2.40
C GLU A 67 -7.63 -4.12 1.88
N LEU A 68 -7.73 -3.30 0.83
CA LEU A 68 -9.01 -2.95 0.22
C LEU A 68 -9.70 -4.18 -0.42
N TYR A 69 -8.92 -5.14 -0.89
CA TYR A 69 -9.42 -6.30 -1.62
C TYR A 69 -9.37 -7.61 -0.81
N PHE A 70 -8.56 -7.69 0.25
CA PHE A 70 -8.43 -8.88 1.07
C PHE A 70 -9.11 -8.68 2.44
N PRO A 71 -10.34 -9.18 2.64
CA PRO A 71 -11.05 -9.02 3.91
C PRO A 71 -10.41 -9.90 4.99
N PHE A 72 -10.38 -9.39 6.22
CA PHE A 72 -9.93 -10.12 7.39
C PHE A 72 -11.10 -10.41 8.33
N SER A 73 -11.15 -11.63 8.87
CA SER A 73 -12.17 -11.99 9.86
C SER A 73 -11.84 -11.44 11.24
N THR A 74 -10.55 -11.30 11.55
CA THR A 74 -10.08 -10.80 12.83
C THR A 74 -8.87 -9.87 12.70
N ARG A 75 -8.66 -9.01 13.70
CA ARG A 75 -7.44 -8.18 13.80
C ARG A 75 -6.16 -9.03 13.85
N MET A 76 -6.20 -10.20 14.51
CA MET A 76 -5.03 -11.07 14.65
C MET A 76 -4.63 -11.69 13.31
N GLU A 77 -5.60 -12.11 12.51
CA GLU A 77 -5.38 -12.59 11.15
C GLU A 77 -4.74 -11.51 10.29
N ARG A 78 -5.29 -10.29 10.33
CA ARG A 78 -4.71 -9.12 9.66
C ARG A 78 -3.24 -8.92 10.01
N VAL A 79 -2.91 -8.90 11.30
CA VAL A 79 -1.53 -8.74 11.77
C VAL A 79 -0.62 -9.81 11.19
N LYS A 80 -1.00 -11.09 11.29
CA LYS A 80 -0.19 -12.20 10.76
C LYS A 80 0.05 -12.11 9.26
N VAL A 81 -0.98 -11.75 8.49
CA VAL A 81 -0.87 -11.63 7.04
C VAL A 81 0.02 -10.44 6.66
N LEU A 82 -0.17 -9.28 7.29
CA LEU A 82 0.66 -8.11 7.00
C LEU A 82 2.11 -8.29 7.46
N GLU A 83 2.36 -9.00 8.56
CA GLU A 83 3.70 -9.42 8.97
C GLU A 83 4.35 -10.33 7.93
N ASP A 84 3.64 -11.33 7.40
CA ASP A 84 4.18 -12.23 6.37
C ASP A 84 4.47 -11.49 5.05
N ILE A 85 3.63 -10.53 4.67
CA ILE A 85 3.86 -9.66 3.52
C ILE A 85 5.11 -8.80 3.75
N LYS A 86 5.26 -8.23 4.94
CA LYS A 86 6.38 -7.33 5.24
C LYS A 86 7.71 -8.07 5.35
N SER A 87 7.74 -9.17 6.07
CA SER A 87 8.96 -9.95 6.31
C SER A 87 9.34 -10.85 5.15
N ASN A 88 8.35 -11.48 4.49
CA ASN A 88 8.57 -12.52 3.49
C ASN A 88 8.09 -12.15 2.08
N ARG A 89 7.42 -11.00 1.90
CA ARG A 89 6.81 -10.57 0.62
C ARG A 89 5.86 -11.60 0.02
N ARG A 90 5.16 -12.34 0.90
CA ARG A 90 4.22 -13.38 0.48
C ARG A 90 2.79 -12.88 0.61
N LEU A 91 2.13 -12.74 -0.53
CA LEU A 91 0.68 -12.52 -0.58
C LEU A 91 -0.06 -13.85 -0.37
N PRO A 92 -1.25 -13.83 0.28
CA PRO A 92 -2.13 -15.00 0.38
C PRO A 92 -2.38 -15.64 -0.98
N LYS A 93 -2.43 -16.97 -1.01
CA LYS A 93 -2.63 -17.73 -2.24
C LYS A 93 -3.96 -17.37 -2.92
N GLU A 94 -5.03 -17.31 -2.13
CA GLU A 94 -6.39 -16.95 -2.58
C GLU A 94 -6.44 -15.57 -3.22
N PHE A 95 -5.67 -14.60 -2.69
CA PHE A 95 -5.58 -13.26 -3.28
C PHE A 95 -5.00 -13.30 -4.69
N LYS A 96 -3.91 -14.06 -4.88
CA LYS A 96 -3.26 -14.21 -6.20
C LYS A 96 -4.10 -14.97 -7.21
N GLU A 97 -4.89 -15.95 -6.76
CA GLU A 97 -5.73 -16.78 -7.61
C GLU A 97 -7.00 -16.06 -8.04
N ASN A 98 -7.61 -15.26 -7.15
CA ASN A 98 -8.88 -14.59 -7.42
C ASN A 98 -8.72 -13.18 -8.03
N LEU A 99 -7.59 -12.51 -7.79
CA LEU A 99 -7.37 -11.10 -8.13
C LEU A 99 -5.99 -10.92 -8.78
N HIS A 100 -5.82 -11.49 -9.97
CA HIS A 100 -4.50 -11.59 -10.62
C HIS A 100 -3.85 -10.22 -10.87
N ASN A 101 -4.62 -9.24 -11.35
CA ASN A 101 -4.10 -7.92 -11.69
C ASN A 101 -3.76 -7.10 -10.44
N GLU A 102 -4.62 -7.15 -9.44
CA GLU A 102 -4.43 -6.54 -8.13
C GLU A 102 -3.18 -7.12 -7.46
N ALA A 103 -3.07 -8.45 -7.43
CA ALA A 103 -1.91 -9.15 -6.90
C ALA A 103 -0.63 -8.76 -7.64
N LYS A 104 -0.67 -8.71 -8.97
CA LYS A 104 0.48 -8.30 -9.78
C LYS A 104 0.92 -6.88 -9.43
N LEU A 105 -0.04 -5.97 -9.26
CA LEU A 105 0.24 -4.57 -8.93
C LEU A 105 0.81 -4.45 -7.51
N VAL A 106 0.19 -5.09 -6.53
CA VAL A 106 0.68 -5.15 -5.14
C VAL A 106 2.10 -5.71 -5.09
N GLU A 107 2.39 -6.82 -5.77
CA GLU A 107 3.75 -7.39 -5.83
C GLU A 107 4.79 -6.40 -6.36
N LEU A 108 4.44 -5.62 -7.40
CA LEU A 108 5.32 -4.58 -7.94
C LEU A 108 5.54 -3.42 -6.95
N MET A 109 4.48 -3.00 -6.26
CA MET A 109 4.53 -1.91 -5.28
C MET A 109 5.30 -2.29 -4.01
N LEU A 110 5.36 -3.57 -3.67
CA LEU A 110 6.09 -4.09 -2.51
C LEU A 110 7.52 -4.55 -2.82
N LYS A 111 8.04 -4.28 -4.03
CA LYS A 111 9.44 -4.52 -4.40
C LYS A 111 10.43 -3.65 -3.60
N PRO A 112 11.74 -4.00 -3.60
CA PRO A 112 12.78 -3.10 -3.11
C PRO A 112 12.69 -1.75 -3.82
N ILE A 113 13.06 -0.66 -3.14
CA ILE A 113 12.93 0.71 -3.66
C ILE A 113 13.58 0.92 -5.04
N SER A 114 14.61 0.13 -5.38
CA SER A 114 15.28 0.13 -6.69
C SER A 114 14.40 -0.36 -7.84
N ASP A 115 13.57 -1.37 -7.58
CA ASP A 115 12.73 -2.06 -8.58
C ASP A 115 11.25 -1.69 -8.47
N ARG A 116 10.90 -0.89 -7.46
CA ARG A 116 9.55 -0.40 -7.21
C ARG A 116 9.24 0.71 -8.23
N PRO A 117 8.11 0.62 -8.97
CA PRO A 117 7.73 1.67 -9.91
C PRO A 117 7.36 2.97 -9.17
N SER A 118 7.56 4.10 -9.82
CA SER A 118 6.96 5.37 -9.44
C SER A 118 5.45 5.38 -9.72
N SER A 119 4.74 6.36 -9.16
CA SER A 119 3.31 6.54 -9.39
C SER A 119 2.97 6.81 -10.87
N SER A 120 3.87 7.46 -11.61
CA SER A 120 3.72 7.66 -13.06
C SER A 120 3.88 6.35 -13.83
N GLU A 121 4.87 5.54 -13.48
CA GLU A 121 5.10 4.23 -14.12
C GLU A 121 3.96 3.25 -13.83
N ILE A 122 3.35 3.30 -12.64
CA ILE A 122 2.20 2.45 -12.28
C ILE A 122 1.05 2.59 -13.26
N LYS A 123 0.76 3.81 -13.71
CA LYS A 123 -0.33 4.08 -14.67
C LYS A 123 -0.12 3.40 -16.01
N GLU A 124 1.13 3.09 -16.34
CA GLU A 124 1.50 2.47 -17.61
C GLU A 124 1.48 0.94 -17.57
N ILE A 125 1.39 0.34 -16.38
CA ILE A 125 1.34 -1.12 -16.20
C ILE A 125 0.02 -1.68 -16.72
N ASP A 126 0.09 -2.75 -17.52
CA ASP A 126 -1.10 -3.40 -18.10
C ASP A 126 -2.12 -3.85 -17.04
N ALA A 127 -1.65 -4.39 -15.91
CA ALA A 127 -2.50 -4.78 -14.79
C ALA A 127 -3.32 -3.59 -14.27
N PHE A 128 -2.71 -2.40 -14.14
CA PHE A 128 -3.42 -1.20 -13.70
C PHE A 128 -4.44 -0.74 -14.75
N LYS A 129 -4.05 -0.74 -16.04
CA LYS A 129 -4.94 -0.37 -17.15
C LYS A 129 -6.17 -1.27 -17.19
N GLN A 130 -5.97 -2.58 -17.13
CA GLN A 130 -7.06 -3.57 -17.11
C GLN A 130 -7.99 -3.42 -15.89
N MET A 131 -7.43 -3.20 -14.70
CA MET A 131 -8.23 -2.93 -13.50
C MET A 131 -9.08 -1.67 -13.66
N LYS A 132 -8.50 -0.60 -14.21
CA LYS A 132 -9.19 0.66 -14.46
C LYS A 132 -10.34 0.48 -15.47
N ASP A 133 -10.07 -0.17 -16.59
CA ASP A 133 -11.07 -0.41 -17.64
C ASP A 133 -12.24 -1.25 -17.10
N GLN A 134 -11.95 -2.29 -16.30
CA GLN A 134 -12.98 -3.10 -15.65
C GLN A 134 -13.81 -2.29 -14.64
N ALA A 135 -13.19 -1.40 -13.87
CA ALA A 135 -13.88 -0.55 -12.92
C ALA A 135 -14.80 0.47 -13.61
N GLU A 136 -14.37 1.05 -14.73
CA GLU A 136 -15.19 1.96 -15.55
C GLU A 136 -16.39 1.21 -16.16
N LEU A 137 -16.18 0.01 -16.72
CA LEU A 137 -17.26 -0.82 -17.25
C LEU A 137 -18.29 -1.20 -16.17
N ASN A 138 -17.83 -1.55 -14.97
CA ASN A 138 -18.70 -1.90 -13.85
C ASN A 138 -19.54 -0.69 -13.40
N ARG A 139 -18.94 0.51 -13.39
CA ARG A 139 -19.64 1.76 -13.06
C ARG A 139 -20.73 2.06 -14.08
N ASP A 140 -20.41 1.98 -15.37
CA ASP A 140 -21.36 2.26 -16.45
C ASP A 140 -22.52 1.26 -16.46
N SER A 141 -22.23 -0.02 -16.21
CA SER A 141 -23.26 -1.06 -16.08
C SER A 141 -24.21 -0.81 -14.90
N MET A 142 -23.71 -0.22 -13.80
CA MET A 142 -24.52 0.12 -12.63
C MET A 142 -25.43 1.32 -12.90
N LEU A 143 -24.99 2.29 -13.70
CA LEU A 143 -25.78 3.46 -14.09
C LEU A 143 -26.90 3.11 -15.09
N LEU A 144 -26.74 2.08 -15.90
CA LEU A 144 -27.74 1.62 -16.88
C LEU A 144 -28.86 0.76 -16.27
N LYS A 145 -28.81 0.45 -14.97
CA LYS A 145 -29.83 -0.34 -14.26
C LYS A 145 -30.90 0.52 -13.57
N PHE A 146 -30.92 1.83 -13.84
CA PHE A 146 -31.92 2.81 -13.37
C PHE A 146 -32.41 3.65 -14.54
#